data_AF-A0A4Q5T1Z7-F1
#
_entry.id   AF-A0A4Q5T1Z7-F1
#
_cell.length_a   1.000
_cell.length_b   1.000
_cell.length_c   1.000
_cell.angle_alpha   90.00
_cell.angle_beta   90.00
_cell.angle_gamma   90.00
#
_symmetry.space_group_name_H-M   'P 1'
#
loop_
_entity.id
_entity.type
_entity.pdbx_description
1 polymer ?
#
loop_
_entity_poly.entity_id
_entity_poly.type
_entity_poly.pdbx_seq_one_letter_code
_entity_poly.pdbx_strand_id
1 'polypeptide(L)'
;MRLHRRIGDLDEDRYRAPLPISGPERTVVDCALRATLVQTVQLMEHMMRAGHTTRGRLFTYLGDCHMHGVVAAREAFVHVRERSESVRETWLRLLLVLAGLPEPEVNVDVRTPDGVFVARVDLLYRRWKVVVEYDGRHHETDARQWARDRR
;
A
#
# COMPACT_ATOMS: atom_id res chain seq x y z
N MET A 1 7.21 29.88 -3.34
CA MET A 1 7.37 28.40 -3.48
C MET A 1 8.77 28.03 -2.98
N ARG A 2 8.90 27.37 -1.82
CA ARG A 2 10.21 26.93 -1.31
C ARG A 2 10.68 25.77 -2.19
N LEU A 3 11.64 26.03 -3.07
CA LEU A 3 12.29 24.99 -3.86
C LEU A 3 13.07 24.12 -2.86
N HIS A 4 12.61 22.90 -2.59
CA HIS A 4 13.28 22.01 -1.65
C HIS A 4 14.54 21.43 -2.33
N ARG A 5 15.66 22.17 -2.21
CA ARG A 5 16.99 21.71 -2.63
C ARG A 5 17.61 20.92 -1.48
N ARG A 6 17.34 19.62 -1.42
CA ARG A 6 18.29 18.66 -0.83
C ARG A 6 18.57 17.61 -1.89
N ILE A 7 19.65 17.86 -2.62
CA ILE A 7 20.21 17.03 -3.67
C ILE A 7 21.06 16.00 -2.93
N GLY A 8 20.45 14.90 -2.49
CA GLY A 8 21.25 13.68 -2.38
C GLY A 8 21.55 13.24 -3.81
N ASP A 9 22.77 12.76 -4.07
CA ASP A 9 23.14 12.28 -5.40
C ASP A 9 22.12 11.25 -5.90
N LEU A 10 21.78 11.37 -7.18
CA LEU A 10 21.04 10.30 -7.84
C LEU A 10 22.03 9.16 -8.08
N ASP A 11 21.53 7.93 -8.05
CA ASP A 11 22.32 6.78 -8.48
C ASP A 11 22.92 7.09 -9.85
N GLU A 12 24.26 7.02 -9.96
CA GLU A 12 24.97 7.28 -11.22
C GLU A 12 24.60 6.28 -12.31
N ASP A 13 23.93 5.17 -11.95
CA ASP A 13 23.56 4.10 -12.89
C ASP A 13 22.07 4.14 -13.31
N ARG A 14 21.30 5.15 -12.91
CA ARG A 14 19.85 5.23 -13.18
C ARG A 14 19.47 6.37 -14.11
N TYR A 15 19.16 6.01 -15.36
CA TYR A 15 18.73 6.95 -16.39
C TYR A 15 17.47 6.51 -17.13
N ARG A 16 16.70 7.49 -17.62
CA ARG A 16 15.68 7.31 -18.66
C ARG A 16 16.02 8.24 -19.82
N ALA A 17 16.60 7.69 -20.89
CA ALA A 17 17.26 8.46 -21.95
C ALA A 17 18.43 9.29 -21.37
N PRO A 18 18.74 10.57 -21.72
CA PRO A 18 19.89 11.26 -21.11
C PRO A 18 19.59 11.85 -19.72
N LEU A 19 18.41 11.57 -19.15
CA LEU A 19 17.98 12.19 -17.89
C LEU A 19 18.20 11.23 -16.72
N PRO A 20 18.96 11.64 -15.68
CA PRO A 20 19.09 10.85 -14.46
C PRO A 20 17.75 10.81 -13.74
N ILE A 21 17.42 9.66 -13.15
CA ILE A 21 16.16 9.45 -12.42
C ILE A 21 16.44 8.89 -11.03
N SER A 22 15.56 9.19 -10.08
CA SER A 22 15.61 8.58 -8.76
C SER A 22 15.23 7.10 -8.80
N GLY A 23 15.91 6.30 -7.97
CA GLY A 23 15.44 4.96 -7.65
C GLY A 23 14.09 4.99 -6.90
N PRO A 24 13.39 3.84 -6.80
CA PRO A 24 12.08 3.77 -6.16
C PRO A 24 12.14 4.12 -4.67
N GLU A 25 13.16 3.65 -3.94
CA GLU A 25 13.30 3.94 -2.51
C GLU A 25 13.58 5.44 -2.26
N ARG A 26 14.41 6.06 -3.11
CA ARG A 26 14.64 7.51 -3.10
C ARG A 26 13.38 8.29 -3.43
N THR A 27 12.64 7.87 -4.47
CA THR A 27 11.38 8.49 -4.88
C THR A 27 10.38 8.54 -3.72
N VAL A 28 10.28 7.46 -2.94
CA VAL A 28 9.42 7.42 -1.74
C VAL A 28 9.82 8.48 -0.72
N VAL A 29 11.11 8.62 -0.42
CA VAL A 29 11.62 9.62 0.54
C VAL A 29 11.38 11.05 0.03
N ASP A 30 11.62 11.31 -1.25
CA ASP A 30 11.38 12.62 -1.86
C ASP A 30 9.88 12.97 -1.86
N CYS A 31 9.01 12.01 -2.16
CA CYS A 31 7.56 12.21 -2.12
C CYS A 31 7.04 12.44 -0.69
N ALA A 32 7.62 11.78 0.31
CA ALA A 32 7.24 11.94 1.72
C ALA A 32 7.42 13.36 2.27
N LEU A 33 8.15 14.24 1.56
CA LEU A 33 8.24 15.67 1.88
C LEU A 33 6.93 16.45 1.66
N ARG A 34 6.04 15.92 0.83
CA ARG A 34 4.81 16.61 0.40
C ARG A 34 3.56 15.75 0.56
N ALA A 35 3.73 14.43 0.58
CA ALA A 35 2.65 13.47 0.79
C ALA A 35 2.25 13.41 2.27
N THR A 36 0.98 13.13 2.53
CA THR A 36 0.51 12.74 3.87
C THR A 36 0.97 11.33 4.22
N LEU A 37 0.89 10.95 5.50
CA LEU A 37 1.15 9.58 5.98
C LEU A 37 0.46 8.53 5.07
N VAL A 38 -0.84 8.71 4.84
CA VAL A 38 -1.66 7.79 4.04
C VAL A 38 -1.17 7.71 2.59
N GLN A 39 -0.86 8.85 1.98
CA GLN A 39 -0.34 8.90 0.61
C GLN A 39 1.05 8.24 0.50
N THR A 40 1.91 8.42 1.50
CA THR A 40 3.22 7.77 1.54
C THR A 40 3.10 6.25 1.67
N VAL A 41 2.19 5.74 2.51
CA VAL A 41 1.91 4.29 2.59
C VAL A 41 1.40 3.76 1.25
N GLN A 42 0.43 4.45 0.64
CA GLN A 42 -0.10 4.07 -0.68
C GLN A 42 1.00 4.02 -1.74
N LEU A 43 1.90 4.99 -1.75
CA LEU A 43 3.04 5.02 -2.67
C LEU A 43 3.97 3.82 -2.44
N MET A 44 4.34 3.54 -1.19
CA MET A 44 5.20 2.41 -0.84
C MET A 44 4.58 1.07 -1.27
N GLU A 45 3.31 0.84 -0.93
CA GLU A 45 2.58 -0.38 -1.29
C GLU A 45 2.44 -0.51 -2.80
N HIS A 46 2.14 0.59 -3.51
CA HIS A 46 2.10 0.60 -4.97
C HIS A 46 3.46 0.24 -5.59
N MET A 47 4.56 0.83 -5.11
CA MET A 47 5.91 0.54 -5.62
C MET A 47 6.30 -0.93 -5.40
N MET A 48 5.90 -1.53 -4.28
CA MET A 48 6.12 -2.95 -4.03
C MET A 48 5.25 -3.83 -4.94
N ARG A 49 3.95 -3.52 -5.04
CA ARG A 49 3.01 -4.28 -5.89
C ARG A 49 3.39 -4.22 -7.37
N ALA A 50 3.88 -3.08 -7.83
CA ALA A 50 4.38 -2.89 -9.19
C ALA A 50 5.76 -3.52 -9.44
N GLY A 51 6.40 -4.12 -8.41
CA GLY A 51 7.70 -4.78 -8.53
C GLY A 51 8.89 -3.81 -8.65
N HIS A 52 8.70 -2.53 -8.34
CA HIS A 52 9.79 -1.54 -8.38
C HIS A 52 10.73 -1.66 -7.18
N THR A 53 10.23 -2.08 -6.03
CA THR A 53 11.01 -2.31 -4.82
C THR A 53 10.44 -3.47 -4.02
N THR A 54 11.08 -3.83 -2.92
CA THR A 54 10.58 -4.82 -1.95
C THR A 54 10.52 -4.19 -0.57
N ARG A 55 9.75 -4.79 0.34
CA ARG A 55 9.72 -4.36 1.73
C ARG A 55 11.12 -4.36 2.35
N GLY A 56 11.95 -5.37 2.05
CA GLY A 56 13.33 -5.46 2.51
C GLY A 56 14.21 -4.33 1.98
N ARG A 57 14.15 -4.04 0.67
CA ARG A 57 14.92 -2.93 0.07
C ARG A 57 14.52 -1.58 0.64
N LEU A 58 13.21 -1.32 0.79
CA LEU A 58 12.72 -0.11 1.45
C LEU A 58 13.18 -0.04 2.90
N PHE A 59 13.12 -1.14 3.66
CA PHE A 59 13.57 -1.16 5.05
C PHE A 59 15.05 -0.79 5.17
N THR A 60 15.92 -1.44 4.39
CA THR A 60 17.36 -1.14 4.36
C THR A 60 17.61 0.31 3.98
N TYR A 61 17.04 0.76 2.85
CA TYR A 61 17.25 2.13 2.37
C TYR A 61 16.77 3.17 3.39
N LEU A 62 15.59 2.98 3.99
CA LEU A 62 15.09 3.89 5.00
C LEU A 62 15.94 3.86 6.27
N GLY A 63 16.57 2.74 6.62
CA GLY A 63 17.52 2.64 7.74
C GLY A 63 18.76 3.51 7.52
N ASP A 64 19.36 3.40 6.34
CA ASP A 64 20.64 4.04 6.01
C ASP A 64 20.48 5.48 5.49
N CYS A 65 19.28 5.87 5.09
CA CYS A 65 19.02 7.18 4.50
C CYS A 65 19.00 8.30 5.55
N HIS A 66 19.68 9.40 5.26
CA HIS A 66 19.74 10.62 6.09
C HIS A 66 19.09 11.84 5.44
N MET A 67 18.27 11.63 4.40
CA MET A 67 17.64 12.69 3.62
C MET A 67 16.43 13.32 4.32
N HIS A 68 16.03 14.53 3.90
CA HIS A 68 14.75 15.08 4.36
C HIS A 68 13.61 14.22 3.81
N GLY A 69 12.55 14.04 4.60
CA GLY A 69 11.45 13.14 4.25
C GLY A 69 11.65 11.72 4.79
N VAL A 70 12.87 11.32 5.17
CA VAL A 70 13.12 9.95 5.67
C VAL A 70 12.37 9.68 6.98
N VAL A 71 12.21 10.68 7.84
CA VAL A 71 11.45 10.53 9.10
C VAL A 71 9.97 10.22 8.80
N ALA A 72 9.33 11.01 7.94
CA ALA A 72 7.95 10.78 7.52
C ALA A 72 7.79 9.44 6.76
N ALA A 73 8.78 9.07 5.94
CA ALA A 73 8.80 7.78 5.27
C ALA A 73 8.92 6.62 6.28
N ARG A 74 9.79 6.70 7.29
CA ARG A 74 9.91 5.70 8.35
C ARG A 74 8.62 5.53 9.14
N GLU A 75 7.96 6.64 9.47
CA GLU A 75 6.65 6.63 10.13
C GLU A 75 5.60 5.90 9.27
N ALA A 76 5.51 6.24 7.98
CA ALA A 76 4.63 5.56 7.04
C ALA A 76 4.95 4.07 6.89
N PHE A 77 6.23 3.69 6.85
CA PHE A 77 6.66 2.31 6.62
C PHE A 77 6.11 1.30 7.65
N VAL A 78 5.86 1.74 8.89
CA VAL A 78 5.23 0.93 9.94
C VAL A 78 3.84 0.41 9.51
N HIS A 79 3.12 1.22 8.75
CA HIS A 79 1.76 0.93 8.32
C HIS A 79 1.66 0.17 7.00
N VAL A 80 2.77 -0.07 6.30
CA VAL A 80 2.81 -0.72 4.99
C VAL A 80 2.45 -2.21 5.09
N ARG A 81 1.59 -2.70 4.18
CA ARG A 81 1.22 -4.10 4.01
C ARG A 81 1.40 -4.50 2.55
N GLU A 82 2.02 -5.66 2.31
CA GLU A 82 2.29 -6.16 0.95
C GLU A 82 1.04 -6.65 0.22
N ARG A 83 -0.02 -6.97 0.97
CA ARG A 83 -1.24 -7.60 0.44
C ARG A 83 -2.29 -6.61 -0.04
N SER A 84 -2.08 -5.29 0.02
CA SER A 84 -3.07 -4.31 -0.46
C SER A 84 -3.07 -4.24 -1.99
N GLU A 85 -4.21 -4.49 -2.62
CA GLU A 85 -4.32 -4.60 -4.09
C GLU A 85 -4.67 -3.26 -4.74
N SER A 86 -5.25 -2.33 -3.98
CA SER A 86 -5.57 -0.99 -4.46
C SER A 86 -5.21 0.13 -3.47
N VAL A 87 -5.05 1.34 -4.01
CA VAL A 87 -4.86 2.57 -3.22
C VAL A 87 -6.06 2.82 -2.28
N ARG A 88 -7.25 2.38 -2.70
CA ARG A 88 -8.50 2.54 -1.94
C ARG A 88 -8.60 1.56 -0.78
N GLU A 89 -8.20 0.31 -0.95
CA GLU A 89 -8.06 -0.65 0.15
C GLU A 89 -7.06 -0.17 1.21
N THR A 90 -5.90 0.34 0.78
CA THR A 90 -4.92 0.95 1.70
C THR A 90 -5.53 2.10 2.47
N TRP A 91 -6.25 2.99 1.78
CA TRP A 91 -6.92 4.13 2.40
C TRP A 91 -7.94 3.68 3.44
N LEU A 92 -8.81 2.73 3.07
CA LEU A 92 -9.86 2.20 3.94
C LEU A 92 -9.25 1.52 5.18
N ARG A 93 -8.22 0.70 5.01
CA ARG A 93 -7.50 0.07 6.13
C ARG A 93 -6.92 1.10 7.08
N LEU A 94 -6.23 2.12 6.55
CA LEU A 94 -5.63 3.17 7.37
C LEU A 94 -6.67 4.06 8.04
N LEU A 95 -7.81 4.32 7.39
CA LEU A 95 -8.92 5.04 8.01
C LEU A 95 -9.36 4.35 9.30
N LEU A 96 -9.52 3.02 9.27
CA LEU A 96 -9.91 2.23 10.43
C LEU A 96 -8.82 2.22 11.52
N VAL A 97 -7.58 1.90 11.13
CA VAL A 97 -6.44 1.80 12.08
C VAL A 97 -6.15 3.14 12.75
N LEU A 98 -6.11 4.23 11.98
CA LEU A 98 -5.83 5.56 12.51
C LEU A 98 -7.00 6.12 13.34
N ALA A 99 -8.22 5.59 13.16
CA ALA A 99 -9.36 5.86 14.04
C ALA A 99 -9.33 5.05 15.36
N GLY A 100 -8.31 4.23 15.59
CA GLY A 100 -8.12 3.45 16.82
C GLY A 100 -8.80 2.08 16.83
N LEU A 101 -9.34 1.63 15.69
CA LEU A 101 -9.82 0.26 15.55
C LEU A 101 -8.63 -0.71 15.45
N PRO A 102 -8.81 -1.99 15.84
CA PRO A 102 -7.82 -3.03 15.57
C PRO A 102 -7.48 -3.10 14.08
N GLU A 103 -6.29 -3.58 13.73
CA GLU A 103 -5.95 -3.75 12.32
C GLU A 103 -6.67 -4.98 11.72
N PRO A 104 -7.42 -4.82 10.61
CA PRO A 104 -8.06 -5.94 9.94
C PRO A 104 -7.05 -6.76 9.13
N GLU A 105 -7.36 -8.04 8.90
CA GLU A 105 -6.67 -8.85 7.90
C GLU A 105 -6.95 -8.30 6.49
N VAL A 106 -5.95 -8.27 5.61
CA VAL A 106 -6.06 -7.68 4.26
C VAL A 106 -6.11 -8.76 3.19
N ASN A 107 -7.04 -8.62 2.24
CA ASN A 107 -7.22 -9.47 1.07
C ASN A 107 -7.28 -10.96 1.42
N VAL A 108 -8.36 -11.34 2.12
CA VAL A 108 -8.52 -12.66 2.72
C VAL A 108 -9.43 -13.54 1.88
N ASP A 109 -8.96 -14.75 1.56
CA ASP A 109 -9.81 -15.83 1.05
C ASP A 109 -10.64 -16.42 2.21
N VAL A 110 -11.95 -16.24 2.14
CA VAL A 110 -12.91 -16.88 3.04
C VAL A 110 -13.27 -18.25 2.47
N ARG A 111 -13.13 -19.28 3.30
CA ARG A 111 -13.41 -20.68 2.95
C ARG A 111 -14.38 -21.29 3.94
N THR A 112 -15.18 -22.25 3.47
CA THR A 112 -16.02 -23.11 4.31
C THR A 112 -15.15 -24.03 5.19
N PRO A 113 -15.72 -24.69 6.22
CA PRO A 113 -14.97 -25.65 7.05
C PRO A 113 -14.34 -26.81 6.25
N ASP A 114 -14.94 -27.21 5.14
CA ASP A 114 -14.44 -28.22 4.19
C ASP A 114 -13.45 -27.64 3.15
N GLY A 115 -13.06 -26.37 3.28
CA GLY A 115 -12.01 -25.73 2.47
C GLY A 115 -12.48 -25.11 1.15
N VAL A 116 -13.78 -25.15 0.85
CA VAL A 116 -14.35 -24.58 -0.37
C VAL A 116 -14.28 -23.06 -0.33
N PHE A 117 -13.75 -22.46 -1.39
CA PHE A 117 -13.69 -21.00 -1.53
C PHE A 117 -15.10 -20.40 -1.60
N VAL A 118 -15.34 -19.38 -0.78
CA VAL A 118 -16.60 -18.64 -0.70
C VAL A 118 -16.46 -17.30 -1.40
N ALA A 119 -15.52 -16.48 -0.94
CA ALA A 119 -15.26 -15.14 -1.44
C ALA A 119 -13.84 -14.69 -1.06
N ARG A 120 -13.36 -13.65 -1.74
CA ARG A 120 -12.18 -12.91 -1.34
C ARG A 120 -12.62 -11.51 -0.93
N VAL A 121 -12.24 -11.09 0.27
CA VAL A 121 -12.70 -9.83 0.87
C VAL A 121 -11.53 -8.89 1.13
N ASP A 122 -11.77 -7.58 0.94
CA ASP A 122 -10.75 -6.53 1.09
C ASP A 122 -10.16 -6.51 2.50
N LEU A 123 -11.04 -6.40 3.52
CA LEU A 123 -10.66 -6.34 4.92
C LEU A 123 -11.55 -7.24 5.77
N LEU A 124 -10.93 -8.02 6.66
CA LEU A 124 -11.62 -8.96 7.53
C LEU A 124 -11.25 -8.77 9.01
N TYR A 125 -12.27 -8.55 9.81
CA TYR A 125 -12.24 -8.64 11.27
C TYR A 125 -12.71 -10.02 11.72
N ARG A 126 -11.84 -11.03 11.61
CA ARG A 126 -12.22 -12.45 11.79
C ARG A 126 -12.84 -12.76 13.14
N ARG A 127 -12.32 -12.19 14.22
CA ARG A 127 -12.88 -12.34 15.58
C ARG A 127 -14.34 -11.88 15.67
N TRP A 128 -14.68 -10.82 14.94
CA TRP A 128 -16.01 -10.20 14.96
C TRP A 128 -16.89 -10.64 13.80
N LYS A 129 -16.37 -11.46 12.87
CA LYS A 129 -17.06 -11.87 11.64
C LYS A 129 -17.56 -10.67 10.81
N VAL A 130 -16.79 -9.58 10.80
CA VAL A 130 -17.10 -8.36 10.05
C VAL A 130 -16.19 -8.27 8.84
N VAL A 131 -16.79 -8.06 7.67
CA VAL A 131 -16.11 -7.73 6.42
C VAL A 131 -16.29 -6.24 6.15
N VAL A 132 -15.23 -5.58 5.68
CA VAL A 132 -15.28 -4.19 5.23
C VAL A 132 -14.76 -4.14 3.80
N GLU A 133 -15.61 -3.72 2.87
CA GLU A 133 -15.29 -3.64 1.44
C GLU A 133 -15.33 -2.19 0.98
N TYR A 134 -14.39 -1.85 0.10
CA TYR A 134 -14.46 -0.59 -0.62
C TYR A 134 -15.26 -0.82 -1.90
N ASP A 135 -16.48 -0.26 -1.99
CA ASP A 135 -17.29 -0.32 -3.21
C ASP A 135 -16.67 0.56 -4.31
N GLY A 136 -15.73 -0.02 -5.06
CA GLY A 136 -15.41 0.48 -6.38
C GLY A 136 -16.56 0.13 -7.30
N ARG A 137 -17.16 1.12 -7.98
CA ARG A 137 -18.28 0.99 -8.95
C ARG A 137 -18.09 0.02 -10.15
N HIS A 138 -17.25 -1.00 -10.05
CA HIS A 138 -16.89 -1.95 -11.10
C HIS A 138 -16.74 -3.40 -10.61
N HIS A 139 -17.56 -3.87 -9.66
CA HIS A 139 -17.73 -5.32 -9.42
C HIS A 139 -18.79 -5.95 -10.36
N GLU A 140 -18.99 -5.39 -11.55
CA GLU A 140 -20.01 -5.87 -12.52
C GLU A 140 -19.56 -7.10 -13.34
N THR A 141 -18.56 -7.85 -12.88
CA THR A 141 -18.09 -9.08 -13.55
C THR A 141 -18.00 -10.30 -12.64
N ASP A 142 -18.71 -10.31 -11.51
CA ASP A 142 -18.95 -11.59 -10.82
C ASP A 142 -20.26 -12.24 -11.30
N ALA A 143 -20.23 -12.74 -12.54
CA ALA A 143 -21.28 -13.60 -13.09
C ALA A 143 -21.53 -14.87 -12.24
N ARG A 144 -20.68 -15.16 -11.23
CA ARG A 144 -20.86 -16.27 -10.29
C ARG A 144 -21.54 -15.87 -8.99
N GLN A 145 -21.55 -14.59 -8.62
CA GLN A 145 -22.20 -14.10 -7.39
C GLN A 145 -23.73 -14.02 -7.55
N TRP A 146 -24.22 -13.62 -8.72
CA TRP A 146 -25.66 -13.60 -9.03
C TRP A 146 -26.34 -14.98 -9.13
N ALA A 147 -25.58 -16.08 -9.28
CA ALA A 147 -26.14 -17.41 -9.41
C ALA A 147 -26.53 -18.07 -8.06
N ARG A 148 -26.12 -17.50 -6.92
CA ARG A 148 -26.35 -18.12 -5.58
C ARG A 148 -27.46 -17.47 -4.75
N ASP A 149 -27.90 -16.26 -5.09
CA ASP A 149 -28.93 -15.51 -4.34
C ASP A 149 -30.39 -15.79 -4.78
N ARG A 150 -30.66 -16.92 -5.45
CA ARG A 150 -32.03 -17.33 -5.84
C ARG A 150 -32.34 -18.80 -5.53
N ARG A 151 -32.27 -19.18 -4.25
CA ARG A 151 -32.98 -20.38 -3.77
C ARG A 151 -33.72 -20.10 -2.47
#